data_AF-A0A0Q4UQY0-F1
#
_entry.id   AF-A0A0Q4UQY0-F1
#
_cell.length_a   1.000
_cell.length_b   1.000
_cell.length_c   1.000
_cell.angle_alpha   90.00
_cell.angle_beta   90.00
_cell.angle_gamma   90.00
#
_symmetry.space_group_name_H-M   'P 1'
#
loop_
_entity.id
_entity.type
_entity.pdbx_description
1 polymer ?
#
loop_
_entity_poly.entity_id
_entity_poly.type
_entity_poly.pdbx_seq_one_letter_code
_entity_poly.pdbx_strand_id
1 'polypeptide(L)' 'MWILQWGDSTNRAGGQWNHEEHESSEKALAAAKTKLQMGLFAHAIHSPAGVQWMTGDEITNAVEQDEAVPTP' A
#
# COMPACT_ATOMS: atom_id res chain seq x y z
N MET A 1 0.03 -4.29 -14.86
CA MET A 1 -0.34 -4.91 -13.58
C MET A 1 0.62 -4.41 -12.52
N TRP A 2 0.10 -4.03 -11.37
CA TRP A 2 0.79 -3.50 -10.21
C TRP A 2 0.38 -4.32 -9.01
N ILE A 3 1.34 -4.68 -8.19
CA ILE A 3 1.19 -5.58 -7.06
C ILE A 3 1.28 -4.73 -5.80
N LEU A 4 0.20 -4.75 -5.00
CA LEU A 4 0.21 -4.28 -3.63
C LEU A 4 0.50 -5.45 -2.71
N GLN A 5 1.54 -5.32 -1.89
CA GLN A 5 1.80 -6.21 -0.77
C GLN A 5 1.19 -5.61 0.50
N TRP A 6 0.39 -6.38 1.23
CA TRP A 6 -0.28 -5.94 2.46
C TRP A 6 -0.40 -7.07 3.47
N GLY A 7 -0.71 -6.77 4.73
CA GLY A 7 -0.91 -7.78 5.76
C GLY A 7 -1.37 -7.18 7.09
N ASP A 8 -1.65 -8.03 8.06
CA ASP A 8 -1.92 -7.64 9.44
C ASP A 8 -0.64 -7.68 10.32
N SER A 9 -0.81 -7.54 11.63
CA SER A 9 0.30 -7.64 12.60
C SER A 9 1.01 -9.00 12.57
N THR A 10 0.29 -10.08 12.26
CA THR A 10 0.82 -11.44 12.14
C THR A 10 1.66 -11.56 10.88
N ASN A 11 1.16 -11.07 9.75
CA ASN A 11 1.89 -11.00 8.49
C ASN A 11 3.21 -10.24 8.64
N ARG A 12 3.15 -9.08 9.29
CA ARG A 12 4.33 -8.25 9.56
C ARG A 12 5.35 -8.96 10.43
N ALA A 13 4.93 -9.65 11.49
CA ALA A 13 5.82 -10.39 12.38
C ALA A 13 6.43 -11.63 11.70
N GLY A 14 5.67 -12.28 10.81
CA GLY A 14 6.10 -13.48 10.09
C GLY A 14 6.83 -13.21 8.77
N GLY A 15 6.89 -11.97 8.30
CA GLY A 15 7.47 -11.61 6.99
C GLY A 15 6.71 -12.20 5.80
N GLN A 16 5.45 -12.60 5.97
CA GLN A 16 4.60 -13.19 4.94
C GLN A 16 3.51 -12.19 4.56
N TRP A 17 3.54 -11.69 3.32
CA TRP A 17 2.61 -10.66 2.86
C TRP A 17 1.58 -11.24 1.90
N ASN A 18 0.35 -10.71 1.97
CA ASN A 18 -0.67 -10.93 0.97
C ASN A 18 -0.40 -10.04 -0.24
N HIS A 19 -0.73 -10.51 -1.45
CA HIS A 19 -0.51 -9.78 -2.68
C HIS A 19 -1.86 -9.55 -3.40
N GLU A 20 -2.09 -8.31 -3.84
CA GLU A 20 -3.23 -7.94 -4.69
C GLU A 20 -2.72 -7.34 -6.00
N GLU A 21 -3.33 -7.75 -7.10
CA GLU A 21 -2.99 -7.27 -8.44
C GLU A 21 -3.99 -6.20 -8.89
N HIS A 22 -3.45 -5.11 -9.44
CA HIS A 22 -4.21 -3.97 -9.93
C HIS A 22 -3.73 -3.56 -11.32
N GLU A 23 -4.60 -2.97 -12.13
CA GLU A 23 -4.22 -2.60 -13.50
C GLU A 23 -3.19 -1.45 -13.57
N SER A 24 -3.20 -0.54 -12.59
CA SER A 24 -2.32 0.64 -12.50
C SER A 24 -1.77 0.87 -11.09
N SER A 25 -0.71 1.68 -10.97
CA SER A 25 -0.11 2.05 -9.68
C SER A 25 -1.07 2.90 -8.85
N GLU A 26 -1.87 3.76 -9.47
CA GLU A 26 -2.85 4.58 -8.74
C GLU A 26 -3.94 3.70 -8.12
N LYS A 27 -4.39 2.66 -8.81
CA LYS A 27 -5.36 1.70 -8.24
C LYS A 27 -4.75 0.87 -7.11
N ALA A 28 -3.48 0.48 -7.23
CA ALA A 28 -2.75 -0.16 -6.14
C ALA A 28 -2.60 0.77 -4.92
N LEU A 29 -2.36 2.07 -5.13
CA LEU A 29 -2.30 3.06 -4.04
C LEU A 29 -3.66 3.24 -3.36
N ALA A 30 -4.74 3.36 -4.15
CA ALA A 30 -6.09 3.47 -3.61
C ALA A 30 -6.48 2.24 -2.77
N ALA A 31 -6.10 1.04 -3.23
CA ALA A 31 -6.25 -0.19 -2.46
C ALA A 31 -5.42 -0.14 -1.17
N ALA A 32 -4.16 0.30 -1.24
CA ALA A 32 -3.28 0.42 -0.07
C ALA A 32 -3.83 1.39 0.98
N LYS A 33 -4.35 2.56 0.55
CA LYS A 33 -5.08 3.52 1.39
C LYS A 33 -6.25 2.85 2.10
N THR A 34 -7.05 2.08 1.36
CA THR A 34 -8.18 1.33 1.93
C THR A 34 -7.72 0.31 2.97
N LYS A 35 -6.63 -0.44 2.72
CA LYS A 35 -6.08 -1.39 3.69
C LYS A 35 -5.64 -0.69 4.98
N LEU A 36 -4.96 0.45 4.87
CA LEU A 36 -4.53 1.24 6.03
C LEU A 36 -5.73 1.74 6.84
N GLN A 37 -6.79 2.22 6.19
CA GLN A 37 -8.03 2.63 6.85
C GLN A 37 -8.76 1.47 7.56
N MET A 38 -8.56 0.23 7.11
CA MET A 38 -9.06 -0.98 7.76
C MET A 38 -8.17 -1.45 8.94
N GLY A 39 -7.11 -0.71 9.27
CA GLY A 39 -6.15 -1.09 10.32
C GLY A 39 -5.14 -2.16 9.90
N LEU A 40 -5.00 -2.41 8.59
CA LEU A 40 -4.00 -3.31 8.03
C LEU A 40 -2.73 -2.53 7.65
N PHE A 41 -1.63 -3.25 7.41
CA PHE A 41 -0.37 -2.69 6.95
C PHE A 41 -0.24 -2.83 5.44
N ALA A 42 0.09 -1.73 4.76
CA ALA A 42 0.60 -1.76 3.39
C ALA A 42 2.13 -1.91 3.44
N HIS A 43 2.68 -2.92 2.76
CA HIS A 43 4.12 -3.21 2.78
C HIS A 43 4.88 -2.59 1.62
N ALA A 44 4.37 -2.72 0.39
CA ALA A 44 4.99 -2.16 -0.80
C ALA A 44 4.02 -2.17 -1.98
N ILE A 45 4.25 -1.30 -2.96
CA ILE A 45 3.66 -1.39 -4.30
C ILE A 45 4.78 -1.51 -5.32
N HIS A 46 4.70 -2.53 -6.16
CA HIS A 46 5.69 -2.80 -7.20
C HIS A 46 5.07 -3.41 -8.45
N SER A 47 5.77 -3.38 -9.58
CA SER A 47 5.34 -4.10 -10.79
C SER A 47 5.81 -5.57 -10.77
N PRO A 48 5.23 -6.46 -11.60
CA PRO A 48 5.73 -7.83 -11.79
C PRO A 48 7.16 -7.90 -12.33
N ALA A 49 7.64 -6.83 -12.98
CA ALA A 49 9.02 -6.71 -13.43
C ALA A 49 10.01 -6.36 -12.29
N GLY A 50 9.53 -6.28 -11.04
CA GLY A 50 10.33 -5.96 -9.87
C GLY A 50 10.58 -4.47 -9.65
N VAL A 51 9.92 -3.59 -10.42
CA VAL A 51 10.05 -2.14 -10.22
C VAL A 51 9.28 -1.73 -8.98
N GLN A 52 9.99 -1.44 -7.89
CA GLN A 52 9.40 -0.90 -6.67
C GLN A 52 9.04 0.57 -6.87
N TRP A 53 7.77 0.90 -6.62
CA TRP A 53 7.28 2.27 -6.75
C TRP A 53 7.15 2.97 -5.41
N MET A 54 6.61 2.29 -4.40
CA MET A 54 6.50 2.83 -3.03
C MET A 54 6.72 1.74 -1.99
N THR A 55 7.39 2.11 -0.90
CA THR A 55 7.49 1.34 0.35
C THR A 55 6.28 1.59 1.25
N GLY A 56 6.05 0.72 2.25
CA GLY A 56 4.96 0.88 3.21
C GLY A 56 4.98 2.21 3.95
N ASP A 57 6.17 2.71 4.29
CA ASP A 57 6.34 4.02 4.93
C ASP A 57 5.98 5.16 3.98
N GLU A 58 6.38 5.08 2.70
CA GLU A 58 5.99 6.06 1.68
C GLU A 58 4.49 6.03 1.39
N ILE A 59 3.87 4.85 1.38
CA ILE A 59 2.42 4.69 1.23
C ILE A 59 1.72 5.35 2.41
N THR A 60 2.16 5.07 3.64
CA THR A 60 1.57 5.63 4.87
C THR A 60 1.67 7.15 4.87
N ASN A 61 2.86 7.69 4.58
CA ASN A 61 3.07 9.13 4.43
C ASN A 61 2.16 9.73 3.33
N ALA A 62 1.98 9.05 2.21
CA ALA A 62 1.09 9.49 1.13
C ALA A 62 -0.39 9.46 1.53
N VAL A 63 -0.80 8.61 2.48
CA VAL A 63 -2.15 8.62 3.05
C VAL A 63 -2.30 9.80 4.01
N GLU A 64 -1.35 9.97 4.93
CA GLU A 64 -1.38 11.03 5.93
C GLU A 64 -1.32 12.43 5.29
N GLN A 65 -0.59 12.60 4.19
CA GLN A 65 -0.55 13.85 3.42
C GLN A 65 -1.88 14.16 2.72
N ASP A 66 -2.63 13.15 2.29
CA ASP A 66 -3.95 13.30 1.68
C ASP A 66 -4.98 13.79 2.73
N GLU A 67 -4.88 13.32 3.97
CA GLU A 67 -5.73 13.76 5.09
C GLU A 67 -5.32 15.14 5.64
N ALA A 68 -4.06 15.56 5.45
CA ALA A 68 -3.52 16.82 5.96
C ALA A 68 -3.86 18.06 5.09
N VAL A 69 -4.52 17.90 3.95
CA VAL A 69 -5.03 19.02 3.15
C VAL A 69 -6.51 19.24 3.48
N PRO A 70 -6.86 20.17 4.39
CA PRO A 70 -8.22 20.65 4.47
C PRO A 70 -8.56 21.31 3.13
N THR A 71 -9.56 20.77 2.43
CA THR A 71 -10.19 21.44 1.28
C THR A 71 -10.64 22.85 1.69
N PRO A 72 -10.39 23.88 0.85
CA PRO A 72 -10.77 25.26 1.13
C PRO A 72 -12.29 25.48 1.20
#